data_AF-A0A6G6WPJ2-F1
#
_entry.id   AF-A0A6G6WPJ2-F1
#
_cell.length_a   1.000
_cell.length_b   1.000
_cell.length_c   1.000
_cell.angle_alpha   90.00
_cell.angle_beta   90.00
_cell.angle_gamma   90.00
#
_symmetry.space_group_name_H-M   'P 1'
#
loop_
_entity.id
_entity.type
_entity.pdbx_description
1 polymer ?
#
loop_
_entity_poly.entity_id
_entity_poly.type
_entity_poly.pdbx_seq_one_letter_code
_entity_poly.pdbx_strand_id
1 'polypeptide(L)'
;MRTLSILSIGAVLSVNSAAFAGSEMEPLKIAKECSQYSGEAPSFCTVTESNVAAIPKGSKILYYGPVTGSSLFTSSAVVLAVGPGDSAVGYCVVYDTAKPPLGLCAFHAGSGSLAGFQAIAKVTVDDKQIWHWEGGYLLGSAK
;
A
#
# COMPACT_ATOMS: atom_id res chain seq x y z
N MET A 1 -74.85 -9.78 -22.83
CA MET A 1 -73.80 -9.73 -21.79
C MET A 1 -72.47 -9.48 -22.49
N ARG A 2 -71.85 -8.32 -22.26
CA ARG A 2 -70.57 -7.91 -22.85
C ARG A 2 -69.44 -8.26 -21.87
N THR A 3 -68.48 -9.07 -22.30
CA THR A 3 -67.24 -9.35 -21.58
C THR A 3 -66.29 -8.16 -21.70
N LEU A 4 -65.83 -7.63 -20.57
CA LEU A 4 -64.81 -6.57 -20.48
C LEU A 4 -63.47 -7.23 -20.11
N SER A 5 -62.52 -7.21 -21.05
CA SER A 5 -61.14 -7.62 -20.81
C SER A 5 -60.32 -6.43 -20.30
N ILE A 6 -59.79 -6.53 -19.09
CA ILE A 6 -58.90 -5.53 -18.50
C ILE A 6 -57.46 -5.91 -18.85
N LEU A 7 -56.79 -5.11 -19.69
CA LEU A 7 -55.33 -5.19 -19.86
C LEU A 7 -54.64 -4.43 -18.72
N SER A 8 -53.99 -5.17 -17.83
CA SER A 8 -53.08 -4.61 -16.82
C SER A 8 -51.67 -4.45 -17.42
N ILE A 9 -51.25 -3.21 -17.67
CA ILE A 9 -49.88 -2.86 -18.07
C ILE A 9 -49.05 -2.76 -16.78
N GLY A 10 -48.24 -3.77 -16.49
CA GLY A 10 -47.23 -3.71 -15.41
C GLY A 10 -45.99 -2.96 -15.90
N ALA A 11 -45.68 -1.82 -15.31
CA ALA A 11 -44.42 -1.11 -15.54
C ALA A 11 -43.28 -1.85 -14.83
N VAL A 12 -42.32 -2.37 -15.61
CA VAL A 12 -41.13 -3.04 -15.08
C VAL A 12 -40.05 -1.99 -14.83
N LEU A 13 -39.77 -1.67 -13.56
CA LEU A 13 -38.63 -0.82 -13.19
C LEU A 13 -37.36 -1.67 -13.21
N SER A 14 -36.58 -1.55 -14.28
CA SER A 14 -35.24 -2.14 -14.35
C SER A 14 -34.28 -1.35 -13.45
N VAL A 15 -33.95 -1.91 -12.30
CA VAL A 15 -32.89 -1.41 -11.42
C VAL A 15 -31.55 -1.74 -12.06
N ASN A 16 -30.90 -0.76 -12.69
CA ASN A 16 -29.52 -0.90 -13.12
C ASN A 16 -28.62 -0.88 -11.89
N SER A 17 -28.24 -2.07 -11.41
CA SER A 17 -27.16 -2.20 -10.43
C SER A 17 -25.86 -1.72 -11.08
N ALA A 18 -25.48 -0.48 -10.82
CA ALA A 18 -24.14 0.00 -11.11
C ALA A 18 -23.16 -0.82 -10.27
N ALA A 19 -22.45 -1.76 -10.91
CA ALA A 19 -21.34 -2.43 -10.26
C ALA A 19 -20.27 -1.38 -9.98
N PHE A 20 -20.02 -1.09 -8.70
CA PHE A 20 -18.79 -0.42 -8.31
C PHE A 20 -17.66 -1.38 -8.67
N ALA A 21 -16.97 -1.09 -9.78
CA ALA A 21 -15.67 -1.70 -10.03
C ALA A 21 -14.75 -1.25 -8.89
N GLY A 22 -14.61 -2.09 -7.86
CA GLY A 22 -13.54 -1.90 -6.90
C GLY A 22 -12.23 -1.83 -7.68
N SER A 23 -11.39 -0.84 -7.37
CA SER A 23 -10.08 -0.74 -8.00
C SER A 23 -9.30 -2.02 -7.69
N GLU A 24 -9.01 -2.81 -8.72
CA GLU A 24 -8.14 -3.98 -8.58
C GLU A 24 -6.74 -3.50 -8.20
N MET A 25 -6.17 -4.07 -7.14
CA MET A 25 -4.83 -3.70 -6.71
C MET A 25 -3.80 -4.24 -7.70
N GLU A 26 -2.90 -3.38 -8.13
CA GLU A 26 -1.75 -3.77 -8.94
C GLU A 26 -0.70 -4.47 -8.04
N PRO A 27 0.07 -5.45 -8.54
CA PRO A 27 1.11 -6.10 -7.75
C PRO A 27 2.18 -5.11 -7.32
N LEU A 28 2.53 -5.11 -6.04
CA LEU A 28 3.64 -4.35 -5.49
C LEU A 28 4.85 -5.28 -5.27
N LYS A 29 6.01 -4.91 -5.81
CA LYS A 29 7.29 -5.59 -5.60
C LYS A 29 8.40 -4.55 -5.47
N ILE A 30 8.92 -4.39 -4.26
CA ILE A 30 10.01 -3.46 -3.95
C ILE A 30 11.10 -4.21 -3.18
N ALA A 31 12.36 -4.01 -3.58
CA ALA A 31 13.52 -4.42 -2.83
C ALA A 31 14.21 -3.18 -2.24
N LYS A 32 14.68 -3.27 -0.99
CA LYS A 32 15.36 -2.19 -0.29
C LYS A 32 16.56 -2.69 0.51
N GLU A 33 17.64 -1.91 0.50
CA GLU A 33 18.75 -2.09 1.42
C GLU A 33 18.51 -1.24 2.66
N CYS A 34 18.90 -1.75 3.83
CA CYS A 34 18.69 -1.07 5.12
C CYS A 34 19.99 -0.97 5.92
N SER A 35 21.15 -0.94 5.26
CA SER A 35 22.46 -0.90 5.95
C SER A 35 22.67 0.39 6.74
N GLN A 36 21.94 1.46 6.38
CA GLN A 36 21.94 2.76 7.06
C GLN A 36 20.85 2.88 8.13
N TYR A 37 20.08 1.81 8.37
CA TYR A 37 19.04 1.79 9.39
C TYR A 37 19.66 1.64 10.78
N SER A 38 19.57 2.71 11.58
CA SER A 38 20.03 2.80 12.97
C SER A 38 18.94 2.52 14.01
N GLY A 39 17.66 2.54 13.64
CA GLY A 39 16.54 2.50 14.60
C GLY A 39 16.23 3.84 15.28
N GLU A 40 17.09 4.85 15.15
CA GLU A 40 16.85 6.22 15.65
C GLU A 40 16.16 7.06 14.58
N ALA A 41 15.13 7.83 14.95
CA ALA A 41 14.41 8.66 14.00
C ALA A 41 15.19 9.95 13.66
N PRO A 42 15.33 10.31 12.36
CA PRO A 42 14.91 9.55 11.19
C PRO A 42 15.92 8.46 10.82
N SER A 43 15.43 7.22 10.70
CA SER A 43 16.20 6.10 10.15
C SER A 43 15.69 5.79 8.74
N PHE A 44 16.48 5.14 7.88
CA PHE A 44 16.00 4.85 6.53
C PHE A 44 16.56 3.59 5.88
N CYS A 45 15.83 3.13 4.86
CA CYS A 45 16.26 2.17 3.86
C CYS A 45 16.23 2.82 2.47
N THR A 46 17.07 2.35 1.54
CA THR A 46 17.06 2.81 0.14
C THR A 46 16.43 1.76 -0.76
N VAL A 47 15.48 2.17 -1.60
CA VAL A 47 14.92 1.31 -2.64
C VAL A 47 16.00 0.98 -3.67
N THR A 48 16.26 -0.31 -3.87
CA THR A 48 17.23 -0.82 -4.84
C THR A 48 16.54 -1.27 -6.13
N GLU A 49 15.32 -1.79 -6.03
CA GLU A 49 14.49 -2.24 -7.16
C GLU A 49 13.01 -1.99 -6.86
N SER A 50 12.22 -1.69 -7.90
CA SER A 50 10.79 -1.44 -7.79
C SER A 50 10.12 -1.70 -9.13
N ASN A 51 8.96 -2.34 -9.11
CA ASN A 51 8.10 -2.48 -10.28
C ASN A 51 7.13 -1.30 -10.47
N VAL A 52 7.12 -0.33 -9.55
CA VAL A 52 6.26 0.85 -9.61
C VAL A 52 7.08 2.02 -10.16
N ALA A 53 6.74 2.49 -11.35
CA ALA A 53 7.49 3.56 -12.02
C ALA A 53 7.57 4.87 -11.21
N ALA A 54 6.51 5.17 -10.44
CA ALA A 54 6.47 6.33 -9.54
C ALA A 54 7.36 6.18 -8.29
N ILE A 55 7.93 4.99 -8.06
CA ILE A 55 8.83 4.70 -6.93
C ILE A 55 10.15 4.19 -7.53
N PRO A 56 11.00 5.06 -8.10
CA PRO A 56 12.24 4.65 -8.74
C PRO A 56 13.28 4.18 -7.72
N LYS A 57 14.28 3.44 -8.21
CA LYS A 57 15.51 3.14 -7.48
C LYS A 57 16.13 4.43 -6.91
N GLY A 58 16.60 4.37 -5.67
CA GLY A 58 17.15 5.51 -4.94
C GLY A 58 16.14 6.22 -4.04
N SER A 59 14.83 5.98 -4.21
CA SER A 59 13.80 6.45 -3.27
C SER A 59 14.12 6.01 -1.84
N LYS A 60 13.79 6.85 -0.86
CA LYS A 60 14.07 6.59 0.54
C LYS A 60 12.82 6.19 1.28
N ILE A 61 12.91 5.17 2.11
CA ILE A 61 11.86 4.80 3.06
C ILE A 61 12.34 5.25 4.43
N LEU A 62 11.73 6.31 4.93
CA LEU A 62 12.06 6.95 6.19
C LEU A 62 11.16 6.38 7.29
N TYR A 63 11.75 6.03 8.42
CA TYR A 63 11.07 5.45 9.58
C TYR A 63 11.12 6.45 10.73
N TYR A 64 9.95 6.78 11.27
CA TYR A 64 9.77 7.83 12.29
C TYR A 64 9.24 7.29 13.63
N GLY A 65 9.12 5.97 13.79
CA GLY A 65 8.49 5.37 14.96
C GLY A 65 6.96 5.41 14.86
N PRO A 66 6.23 4.64 15.69
CA PRO A 66 6.51 4.58 17.11
C PRO A 66 7.20 3.28 17.52
N VAL A 67 8.30 3.43 18.25
CA VAL A 67 8.86 2.35 19.05
C VAL A 67 7.93 2.16 20.25
N THR A 68 6.93 1.29 20.13
CA THR A 68 6.19 0.80 21.30
C THR A 68 6.97 -0.38 21.87
N GLY A 69 7.37 -0.31 23.14
CA GLY A 69 8.29 -1.23 23.85
C GLY A 69 7.81 -2.68 24.00
N SER A 70 7.44 -3.31 22.89
CA SER A 70 7.10 -4.71 22.76
C SER A 70 8.37 -5.53 22.53
N SER A 71 8.50 -6.66 23.23
CA SER A 71 9.56 -7.63 22.97
C SER A 71 9.28 -8.50 21.74
N LEU A 72 8.13 -8.34 21.10
CA LEU A 72 7.67 -9.20 19.99
C LEU A 72 7.75 -8.53 18.62
N PHE A 73 7.59 -7.21 18.57
CA PHE A 73 7.56 -6.47 17.32
C PHE A 73 8.05 -5.03 17.48
N THR A 74 8.60 -4.49 16.41
CA THR A 74 8.84 -3.06 16.21
C THR A 74 7.79 -2.48 15.27
N SER A 75 7.49 -1.20 15.42
CA SER A 75 6.59 -0.50 14.53
C SER A 75 7.07 0.90 14.20
N SER A 76 6.59 1.43 13.07
CA SER A 76 7.01 2.74 12.60
C SER A 76 6.01 3.34 11.64
N ALA A 77 5.65 4.59 11.85
CA ALA A 77 5.16 5.47 10.80
C ALA A 77 6.27 5.61 9.76
N VAL A 78 5.90 5.41 8.50
CA VAL A 78 6.82 5.42 7.39
C VAL A 78 6.47 6.49 6.39
N VAL A 79 7.50 7.11 5.84
CA VAL A 79 7.38 8.00 4.69
C VAL A 79 8.21 7.40 3.56
N LEU A 80 7.54 7.01 2.48
CA LEU A 80 8.19 6.75 1.21
C LEU A 80 8.44 8.10 0.54
N ALA A 81 9.69 8.56 0.57
CA ALA A 81 10.13 9.80 -0.03
C ALA A 81 10.77 9.53 -1.40
N VAL A 82 10.09 9.95 -2.46
CA VAL A 82 10.55 9.80 -3.85
C VAL A 82 11.30 11.06 -4.30
N GLY A 83 10.78 12.22 -3.95
CA GLY A 83 11.35 13.52 -4.31
C GLY A 83 10.61 14.68 -3.65
N PRO A 84 11.00 15.94 -3.92
CA PRO A 84 10.33 17.10 -3.35
C PRO A 84 8.83 17.13 -3.73
N GLY A 85 7.95 17.03 -2.73
CA GLY A 85 6.50 16.99 -2.94
C GLY A 85 5.92 15.62 -3.31
N ASP A 86 6.78 14.65 -3.62
CA ASP A 86 6.43 13.29 -4.02
C ASP A 86 6.68 12.31 -2.87
N SER A 87 5.61 11.94 -2.16
CA SER A 87 5.72 11.06 -1.00
C SER A 87 4.48 10.21 -0.77
N ALA A 88 4.64 9.11 -0.04
CA ALA A 88 3.51 8.41 0.55
C ALA A 88 3.75 8.14 2.03
N VAL A 89 2.69 8.25 2.82
CA VAL A 89 2.71 8.02 4.27
C VAL A 89 2.00 6.72 4.60
N GLY A 90 2.55 6.02 5.59
CA GLY A 90 2.09 4.70 5.96
C GLY A 90 2.54 4.29 7.35
N TYR A 91 2.35 3.02 7.65
CA TYR A 91 2.75 2.41 8.90
C TYR A 91 3.24 0.99 8.66
N CYS A 92 4.33 0.61 9.32
CA CYS A 92 4.93 -0.71 9.25
C CYS A 92 5.00 -1.35 10.64
N VAL A 93 4.83 -2.67 10.68
CA VAL A 93 5.08 -3.52 11.85
C VAL A 93 6.01 -4.65 11.41
N VAL A 94 7.07 -4.91 12.16
CA VAL A 94 8.02 -6.01 11.93
C VAL A 94 8.09 -6.87 13.18
N TYR A 95 7.89 -8.17 13.05
CA TYR A 95 7.97 -9.17 14.10
C TYR A 95 9.42 -9.65 14.23
N ASP A 96 10.18 -9.01 15.11
CA ASP A 96 11.62 -9.25 15.29
C ASP A 96 11.93 -10.63 15.90
N THR A 97 10.94 -11.28 16.52
CA THR A 97 11.07 -12.65 17.05
C THR A 97 10.97 -13.73 15.98
N ALA A 98 10.48 -13.39 14.77
CA ALA A 98 10.46 -14.33 13.65
C ALA A 98 11.88 -14.54 13.08
N LYS A 99 12.17 -15.75 12.59
CA LYS A 99 13.46 -16.08 11.97
C LYS A 99 13.24 -16.70 10.57
N PRO A 100 13.50 -15.97 9.46
CA PRO A 100 13.90 -14.56 9.41
C PRO A 100 12.77 -13.60 9.85
N PRO A 101 13.08 -12.32 10.15
CA PRO A 101 12.07 -11.31 10.44
C PRO A 101 11.01 -11.20 9.35
N LEU A 102 9.76 -10.97 9.78
CA LEU A 102 8.59 -10.79 8.91
C LEU A 102 7.83 -9.55 9.33
N GLY A 103 7.06 -8.95 8.43
CA GLY A 103 6.26 -7.78 8.78
C GLY A 103 5.14 -7.47 7.81
N LEU A 104 4.49 -6.35 8.06
CA LEU A 104 3.44 -5.77 7.23
C LEU A 104 3.61 -4.25 7.19
N CYS A 105 3.48 -3.67 6.01
CA CYS A 105 3.39 -2.22 5.82
C CYS A 105 2.08 -1.87 5.12
N ALA A 106 1.45 -0.77 5.54
CA ALA A 106 0.28 -0.22 4.88
C ALA A 106 0.48 1.27 4.60
N PHE A 107 0.25 1.70 3.36
CA PHE A 107 0.25 3.10 2.94
C PHE A 107 -1.18 3.53 2.65
N HIS A 108 -1.55 4.73 3.10
CA HIS A 108 -2.94 5.20 3.06
C HIS A 108 -3.10 6.56 2.37
N ALA A 109 -2.02 7.29 2.16
CA ALA A 109 -2.07 8.56 1.45
C ALA A 109 -0.74 8.83 0.76
N GLY A 110 -0.80 9.38 -0.45
CA GLY A 110 0.37 9.92 -1.14
C GLY A 110 0.10 11.26 -1.81
N SER A 111 1.19 11.92 -2.20
CA SER A 111 1.26 13.26 -2.76
C SER A 111 2.08 13.27 -4.06
N GLY A 112 1.86 14.29 -4.89
CA GLY A 112 2.62 14.47 -6.13
C GLY A 112 2.45 13.27 -7.08
N SER A 113 3.56 12.69 -7.54
CA SER A 113 3.56 11.48 -8.38
C SER A 113 2.96 10.25 -7.68
N LEU A 114 2.80 10.29 -6.35
CA LEU A 114 2.14 9.27 -5.54
C LEU A 114 0.72 9.67 -5.10
N ALA A 115 0.09 10.67 -5.74
CA ALA A 115 -1.27 11.06 -5.41
C ALA A 115 -2.24 9.86 -5.46
N GLY A 116 -3.00 9.66 -4.39
CA GLY A 116 -3.93 8.52 -4.25
C GLY A 116 -3.26 7.17 -4.02
N PHE A 117 -1.94 7.13 -3.79
CA PHE A 117 -1.23 5.89 -3.48
C PHE A 117 -1.76 5.26 -2.18
N GLN A 118 -2.16 4.00 -2.28
CA GLN A 118 -2.48 3.13 -1.16
C GLN A 118 -1.82 1.79 -1.40
N ALA A 119 -1.32 1.12 -0.35
CA ALA A 119 -0.68 -0.17 -0.53
C ALA A 119 -0.75 -1.01 0.74
N ILE A 120 -0.72 -2.33 0.57
CA ILE A 120 -0.46 -3.29 1.64
C ILE A 120 0.66 -4.20 1.17
N ALA A 121 1.73 -4.29 1.96
CA ALA A 121 2.93 -5.04 1.62
C ALA A 121 3.34 -5.96 2.76
N LYS A 122 3.50 -7.25 2.47
CA LYS A 122 4.23 -8.17 3.33
C LYS A 122 5.70 -7.80 3.29
N VAL A 123 6.34 -7.78 4.45
CA VAL A 123 7.76 -7.51 4.63
C VAL A 123 8.50 -8.83 4.88
N THR A 124 9.55 -9.08 4.12
CA THR A 124 10.48 -10.20 4.33
C THR A 124 11.93 -9.70 4.17
N VAL A 125 12.89 -10.54 4.54
CA VAL A 125 14.32 -10.30 4.32
C VAL A 125 14.96 -11.58 3.82
N ASP A 126 15.88 -11.47 2.86
CA ASP A 126 16.64 -12.59 2.33
C ASP A 126 18.02 -12.78 3.00
N ASP A 127 18.73 -13.84 2.61
CA ASP A 127 20.05 -14.18 3.16
C ASP A 127 21.13 -13.11 2.85
N LYS A 128 20.87 -12.21 1.90
CA LYS A 128 21.75 -11.08 1.55
C LYS A 128 21.39 -9.80 2.32
N GLN A 129 20.46 -9.88 3.28
CA GLN A 129 19.94 -8.74 4.03
C GLN A 129 19.23 -7.69 3.15
N ILE A 130 18.71 -8.11 2.00
CA ILE A 130 17.80 -7.28 1.21
C ILE A 130 16.38 -7.49 1.72
N TRP A 131 15.72 -6.39 2.04
CA TRP A 131 14.35 -6.40 2.53
C TRP A 131 13.40 -6.24 1.36
N HIS A 132 12.34 -7.05 1.36
CA HIS A 132 11.37 -7.11 0.27
C HIS A 132 9.99 -6.69 0.77
N TRP A 133 9.30 -5.92 -0.06
CA TRP A 133 7.90 -5.55 0.08
C TRP A 133 7.13 -6.17 -1.08
N GLU A 134 6.23 -7.11 -0.76
CA GLU A 134 5.39 -7.79 -1.73
C GLU A 134 3.92 -7.67 -1.35
N GLY A 135 3.06 -7.29 -2.28
CA GLY A 135 1.63 -7.18 -2.02
C GLY A 135 0.86 -6.50 -3.13
N GLY A 136 -0.05 -5.59 -2.77
CA GLY A 136 -0.90 -4.86 -3.70
C GLY A 136 -0.84 -3.36 -3.47
N TYR A 137 -0.94 -2.58 -4.54
CA TYR A 137 -1.05 -1.13 -4.47
C TYR A 137 -2.15 -0.59 -5.38
N LEU A 138 -2.61 0.61 -5.05
CA LEU A 138 -3.43 1.48 -5.87
C LEU A 138 -2.65 2.76 -6.09
N LEU A 139 -2.81 3.37 -7.26
CA LEU A 139 -2.33 4.71 -7.53
C LEU A 139 -3.52 5.52 -8.05
N GLY A 140 -3.65 6.76 -7.58
CA GLY A 140 -4.70 7.63 -8.09
C GLY A 140 -4.52 7.86 -9.58
N SER A 141 -5.62 7.90 -10.34
CA SER A 141 -5.55 8.32 -11.73
C SER A 141 -4.98 9.73 -11.78
N ALA A 142 -3.91 9.94 -12.58
CA ALA A 142 -3.46 11.27 -12.93
C ALA A 142 -4.66 12.03 -13.52
N LYS A 143 -4.98 13.19 -12.95
CA LYS A 143 -6.00 14.09 -13.51
C LYS A 143 -5.47 14.78 -14.76
#